data_AF-A0A948UTX4-F1
#
_entry.id   AF-A0A948UTX4-F1
#
_cell.length_a   1.000
_cell.length_b   1.000
_cell.length_c   1.000
_cell.angle_alpha   90.00
_cell.angle_beta   90.00
_cell.angle_gamma   90.00
#
_symmetry.space_group_name_H-M   'P 1'
#
loop_
_entity.id
_entity.type
_entity.pdbx_description
1 polymer ?
#
loop_
_entity_poly.entity_id
_entity_poly.type
_entity_poly.pdbx_seq_one_letter_code
_entity_poly.pdbx_strand_id
1 'polypeptide(L)'
;MKAKIALWSVAALLGVTAVVWPAASVSYPRLLAFPYRTMVGETPVYSSTPLSPGVADVIARADERVRASPLFRPGILRRPIFLTDGGLRWRILSLGSGGAFGVTRPLAEHVVVNRSSIADDRVWNGAAVAGSRSLSGVIAHERTHMLIRARFGLIADRLYPVWVREGYCDHVAGGGTLTDAEAARLRAEGSAAPALFYYDSRKRVERELAASGGSVDALFRAARQGASKQAD
;
A
#
# COMPACT_ATOMS: atom_id res chain seq x y z
N MET A 1 36.76 21.34 29.88
CA MET A 1 37.01 20.61 28.61
C MET A 1 36.25 19.28 28.53
N LYS A 2 36.38 18.38 29.52
CA LYS A 2 35.67 17.08 29.58
C LYS A 2 34.13 17.17 29.52
N ALA A 3 33.52 18.12 30.22
CA ALA A 3 32.06 18.31 30.20
C ALA A 3 31.51 18.76 28.83
N LYS A 4 32.27 19.59 28.08
CA LYS A 4 31.90 19.98 26.72
C LYS A 4 32.02 18.78 25.77
N ILE A 5 33.11 18.01 25.86
CA ILE A 5 33.28 16.78 25.06
C ILE A 5 32.17 15.76 25.35
N ALA A 6 31.81 15.54 26.62
CA ALA A 6 30.70 14.68 27.00
C ALA A 6 29.34 15.17 26.45
N LEU A 7 29.09 16.49 26.48
CA LEU A 7 27.88 17.08 25.92
C LEU A 7 27.80 16.91 24.39
N TRP A 8 28.92 17.10 23.68
CA TRP A 8 28.99 16.86 22.23
C TRP A 8 28.80 15.38 21.88
N SER A 9 29.35 14.45 22.68
CA SER A 9 29.15 13.01 22.49
C SER A 9 27.70 12.59 22.74
N VAL A 10 27.04 13.13 23.76
CA VAL A 10 25.61 12.87 24.03
C VAL A 10 24.73 13.46 22.93
N ALA A 11 24.99 14.69 22.49
CA ALA A 11 24.26 15.32 21.39
C ALA A 11 24.43 14.54 20.07
N ALA A 12 25.65 14.08 19.77
CA ALA A 12 25.94 13.25 18.61
C ALA A 12 25.19 11.90 18.68
N LEU A 13 25.19 11.24 19.85
CA LEU A 13 24.48 9.97 20.06
C LEU A 13 22.96 10.14 19.92
N LEU A 14 22.40 11.21 20.48
CA LEU A 14 20.98 11.55 20.33
C LEU A 14 20.64 11.86 18.87
N GLY A 15 21.50 12.58 18.15
CA GLY A 15 21.35 12.87 16.73
C GLY A 15 21.36 11.61 15.86
N VAL A 16 22.32 10.70 16.07
CA VAL A 16 22.38 9.41 15.38
C VAL A 16 21.15 8.58 15.69
N THR A 17 20.72 8.52 16.96
CA THR A 17 19.52 7.77 17.37
C THR A 17 18.25 8.34 16.72
N ALA A 18 18.13 9.67 16.66
CA ALA A 18 17.00 10.36 16.05
C ALA A 18 16.88 10.13 14.53
N VAL A 19 17.96 9.75 13.85
CA VAL A 19 17.95 9.40 12.42
C VAL A 19 17.82 7.89 12.19
N VAL A 20 18.61 7.09 12.92
CA VAL A 20 18.67 5.63 12.75
C VAL A 20 17.36 4.98 13.18
N TRP A 21 16.74 5.43 14.27
CA TRP A 21 15.51 4.81 14.77
C TRP A 21 14.31 4.97 13.82
N PRO A 22 14.00 6.16 13.27
CA PRO A 22 12.98 6.29 12.23
C PRO A 22 13.29 5.49 10.98
N ALA A 23 14.56 5.46 10.53
CA ALA A 23 14.96 4.68 9.36
C ALA A 23 14.79 3.17 9.57
N ALA A 24 15.20 2.64 10.73
CA ALA A 24 15.00 1.24 11.10
C ALA A 24 13.51 0.90 11.23
N SER A 25 12.72 1.84 11.75
CA SER A 25 11.27 1.68 11.93
C SER A 25 10.53 1.44 10.62
N VAL A 26 11.02 1.98 9.51
CA VAL A 26 10.47 1.69 8.17
C VAL A 26 10.52 0.20 7.83
N SER A 27 11.55 -0.52 8.29
CA SER A 27 11.66 -1.97 8.09
C SER A 27 11.01 -2.76 9.22
N TYR A 28 10.99 -2.20 10.43
CA TYR A 28 10.48 -2.82 11.65
C TYR A 28 9.46 -1.91 12.36
N PRO A 29 8.22 -1.78 11.86
CA PRO A 29 7.27 -0.78 12.36
C PRO A 29 6.94 -0.91 13.85
N ARG A 30 7.07 -2.10 14.42
CA ARG A 30 6.89 -2.36 15.86
C ARG A 30 7.77 -1.48 16.75
N LEU A 31 8.91 -0.99 16.25
CA LEU A 31 9.79 -0.04 16.96
C LEU A 31 9.10 1.29 17.30
N LEU A 32 8.02 1.65 16.60
CA LEU A 32 7.24 2.86 16.87
C LEU A 32 6.13 2.67 17.91
N ALA A 33 6.09 1.52 18.58
CA ALA A 33 5.12 1.14 19.60
C ALA A 33 3.65 1.25 19.13
N PHE A 34 3.04 0.10 18.83
CA PHE A 34 1.61 0.00 18.52
C PHE A 34 0.89 -0.61 19.75
N PRO A 35 0.17 0.21 20.55
CA PRO A 35 -0.38 -0.23 21.84
C PRO A 35 -1.52 -1.24 21.70
N TYR A 36 -2.25 -1.19 20.57
CA TYR A 36 -3.35 -2.11 20.31
C TYR A 36 -2.91 -3.15 19.31
N ARG A 37 -3.22 -4.42 19.60
CA ARG A 37 -2.89 -5.53 18.71
C ARG A 37 -3.94 -6.63 18.82
N THR A 38 -4.15 -7.32 17.72
CA THR A 38 -4.96 -8.54 17.69
C THR A 38 -4.40 -9.51 16.65
N MET A 39 -4.90 -10.73 16.66
CA MET A 39 -4.69 -11.71 15.61
C MET A 39 -6.03 -11.96 14.93
N VAL A 40 -6.11 -11.76 13.62
CA VAL A 40 -7.29 -12.14 12.81
C VAL A 40 -6.90 -13.33 11.96
N GLY A 41 -7.37 -14.52 12.33
CA GLY A 41 -6.88 -15.77 11.73
C GLY A 41 -5.39 -15.93 11.96
N GLU A 42 -4.60 -15.90 10.88
CA GLU A 42 -3.13 -15.89 10.93
C GLU A 42 -2.50 -14.50 10.69
N THR A 43 -3.32 -13.45 10.55
CA THR A 43 -2.85 -12.08 10.25
C THR A 43 -2.62 -11.29 11.54
N PRO A 44 -1.37 -10.90 11.86
CA PRO A 44 -1.10 -10.00 12.98
C PRO A 44 -1.54 -8.58 12.61
N VAL A 45 -2.38 -7.96 13.43
CA VAL A 45 -2.82 -6.57 13.24
C VAL A 45 -2.36 -5.72 14.40
N TYR A 46 -1.67 -4.63 14.10
CA TYR A 46 -1.16 -3.62 15.03
C TYR A 46 -1.87 -2.31 14.76
N SER A 47 -2.26 -1.57 15.79
CA SER A 47 -2.96 -0.29 15.64
C SER A 47 -2.48 0.76 16.63
N SER A 48 -2.51 2.02 16.15
CA SER A 48 -2.24 3.21 16.96
C SER A 48 -3.45 3.61 17.82
N THR A 49 -4.65 3.20 17.39
CA THR A 49 -5.94 3.47 18.06
C THR A 49 -6.63 2.15 18.44
N PRO A 50 -7.60 2.18 19.39
CA PRO A 50 -8.34 0.98 19.78
C PRO A 50 -8.92 0.24 18.58
N LEU A 51 -8.75 -1.08 18.57
CA LEU A 51 -9.31 -1.95 17.53
C LEU A 51 -10.79 -2.19 17.82
N SER A 52 -11.66 -1.88 16.85
CA SER A 52 -13.08 -2.25 16.97
C SER A 52 -13.30 -3.73 16.61
N PRO A 53 -14.39 -4.36 17.08
CA PRO A 53 -14.69 -5.76 16.76
C PRO A 53 -14.77 -6.06 15.25
N GLY A 54 -15.16 -5.07 14.43
CA GLY A 54 -15.27 -5.21 12.97
C GLY A 54 -13.94 -5.39 12.23
N VAL A 55 -12.80 -5.38 12.94
CA VAL A 55 -11.48 -5.63 12.31
C VAL A 55 -11.43 -6.98 11.61
N ALA A 56 -12.09 -8.00 12.17
CA ALA A 56 -12.12 -9.33 11.57
C ALA A 56 -12.78 -9.30 10.18
N ASP A 57 -13.91 -8.60 10.04
CA ASP A 57 -14.65 -8.51 8.79
C ASP A 57 -13.89 -7.72 7.71
N VAL A 58 -13.22 -6.63 8.11
CA VAL A 58 -12.35 -5.85 7.21
C VAL A 58 -11.24 -6.72 6.63
N ILE A 59 -10.56 -7.47 7.49
CA ILE A 59 -9.48 -8.37 7.05
C ILE A 59 -10.04 -9.52 6.20
N ALA A 60 -11.19 -10.09 6.57
CA ALA A 60 -11.82 -11.16 5.80
C ALA A 60 -12.16 -10.72 4.36
N ARG A 61 -12.77 -9.53 4.19
CA ARG A 61 -13.05 -8.95 2.87
C ARG A 61 -11.78 -8.68 2.05
N ALA A 62 -10.72 -8.20 2.71
CA ALA A 62 -9.43 -7.99 2.06
C ALA A 62 -8.81 -9.31 1.61
N ASP A 63 -8.84 -10.33 2.47
CA ASP A 63 -8.32 -11.66 2.17
C ASP A 63 -9.08 -12.32 1.02
N GLU A 64 -10.42 -12.23 1.00
CA GLU A 64 -11.27 -12.78 -0.07
C GLU A 64 -10.85 -12.25 -1.45
N ARG A 65 -10.70 -10.93 -1.55
CA ARG A 65 -10.21 -10.24 -2.76
C ARG A 65 -8.82 -10.74 -3.18
N VAL A 66 -7.90 -10.85 -2.23
CA VAL A 66 -6.54 -11.32 -2.49
C VAL A 66 -6.51 -12.80 -2.91
N ARG A 67 -7.38 -13.65 -2.33
CA ARG A 67 -7.54 -15.07 -2.69
C ARG A 67 -8.08 -15.27 -4.10
N ALA A 68 -8.91 -14.35 -4.60
CA ALA A 68 -9.42 -14.40 -5.96
C ALA A 68 -8.36 -14.11 -7.04
N SER A 69 -7.19 -13.56 -6.66
CA SER A 69 -6.10 -13.31 -7.59
C SER A 69 -5.47 -14.64 -8.08
N PRO A 70 -5.24 -14.81 -9.39
CA PRO A 70 -4.44 -15.93 -9.92
C PRO A 70 -3.00 -15.98 -9.39
N LEU A 71 -2.49 -14.89 -8.80
CA LEU A 71 -1.16 -14.84 -8.18
C LEU A 71 -1.17 -15.30 -6.71
N PHE A 72 -2.33 -15.63 -6.15
CA PHE A 72 -2.49 -15.88 -4.72
C PHE A 72 -1.48 -16.90 -4.17
N ARG A 73 -0.89 -16.57 -3.03
CA ARG A 73 -0.06 -17.47 -2.22
C ARG A 73 -0.47 -17.34 -0.75
N PRO A 74 -0.72 -18.47 -0.04
CA PRO A 74 -1.18 -18.44 1.35
C PRO A 74 -0.30 -17.61 2.30
N GLY A 75 1.03 -17.67 2.12
CA GLY A 75 1.99 -16.97 2.98
C GLY A 75 1.86 -15.43 2.99
N ILE A 76 1.16 -14.82 2.03
CA ILE A 76 0.93 -13.36 2.00
C ILE A 76 -0.09 -12.92 3.06
N LEU A 77 -1.01 -13.78 3.47
CA LEU A 77 -2.01 -13.40 4.46
C LEU A 77 -1.41 -13.26 5.86
N ARG A 78 -0.34 -14.00 6.16
CA ARG A 78 0.41 -13.95 7.43
C ARG A 78 1.19 -12.66 7.65
N ARG A 79 1.26 -11.79 6.64
CA ARG A 79 2.03 -10.55 6.71
C ARG A 79 1.35 -9.53 7.61
N PRO A 80 2.08 -8.90 8.53
CA PRO A 80 1.48 -8.03 9.52
C PRO A 80 0.93 -6.76 8.89
N ILE A 81 -0.15 -6.26 9.48
CA ILE A 81 -0.82 -5.02 9.10
C ILE A 81 -0.66 -4.01 10.24
N PHE A 82 -0.27 -2.80 9.90
CA PHE A 82 -0.08 -1.68 10.82
C PHE A 82 -1.07 -0.56 10.46
N LEU A 83 -2.07 -0.36 11.32
CA LEU A 83 -3.07 0.70 11.20
C LEU A 83 -2.60 1.93 11.97
N THR A 84 -2.59 3.09 11.30
CA THR A 84 -2.16 4.35 11.89
C THR A 84 -3.32 5.35 11.98
N ASP A 85 -3.09 6.44 12.70
CA ASP A 85 -3.97 7.60 12.79
C ASP A 85 -3.63 8.70 11.75
N GLY A 86 -2.68 8.43 10.84
CA GLY A 86 -2.14 9.41 9.89
C GLY A 86 -1.14 10.40 10.50
N GLY A 87 -0.80 10.26 11.79
CA GLY A 87 0.11 11.14 12.52
C GLY A 87 1.59 10.78 12.32
N LEU A 88 2.37 10.91 13.39
CA LEU A 88 3.82 10.73 13.35
C LEU A 88 4.24 9.32 12.87
N ARG A 89 3.53 8.27 13.30
CA ARG A 89 3.81 6.89 12.87
C ARG A 89 3.66 6.73 11.37
N TRP A 90 2.58 7.27 10.80
CA TRP A 90 2.40 7.30 9.35
C TRP A 90 3.55 8.04 8.69
N ARG A 91 3.86 9.27 9.11
CA ARG A 91 4.92 10.10 8.51
C ARG A 91 6.29 9.41 8.45
N ILE A 92 6.64 8.65 9.48
CA ILE A 92 7.89 7.88 9.53
C ILE A 92 7.81 6.68 8.57
N LEU A 93 6.76 5.86 8.68
CA LEU A 93 6.65 4.60 7.95
C LEU A 93 6.41 4.81 6.44
N SER A 94 5.73 5.90 6.07
CA SER A 94 5.44 6.29 4.70
C SER A 94 6.50 7.19 4.07
N LEU A 95 7.73 7.24 4.62
CA LEU A 95 8.81 8.06 4.07
C LEU A 95 8.96 7.90 2.54
N GLY A 96 8.78 9.00 1.80
CA GLY A 96 8.74 9.02 0.32
C GLY A 96 7.36 8.82 -0.32
N SER A 97 6.30 8.61 0.47
CA SER A 97 4.95 8.26 0.02
C SER A 97 3.85 8.84 0.92
N GLY A 98 4.07 10.04 1.48
CA GLY A 98 3.20 10.63 2.51
C GLY A 98 1.73 10.83 2.11
N GLY A 99 1.46 10.97 0.80
CA GLY A 99 0.11 11.09 0.23
C GLY A 99 -0.56 9.76 -0.13
N ALA A 100 0.03 8.61 0.19
CA ALA A 100 -0.55 7.30 -0.09
C ALA A 100 -1.63 6.90 0.94
N PHE A 101 -2.48 5.95 0.57
CA PHE A 101 -3.44 5.33 1.49
C PHE A 101 -2.83 4.20 2.31
N GLY A 102 -1.91 3.45 1.70
CA GLY A 102 -1.11 2.43 2.34
C GLY A 102 0.25 2.36 1.67
N VAL A 103 1.15 1.60 2.29
CA VAL A 103 2.45 1.27 1.71
C VAL A 103 2.87 -0.14 2.07
N THR A 104 3.57 -0.78 1.13
CA THR A 104 4.31 -2.02 1.31
C THR A 104 5.67 -1.89 0.63
N ARG A 105 6.74 -2.31 1.30
CA ARG A 105 8.10 -2.21 0.75
C ARG A 105 8.65 -3.57 0.29
N PRO A 106 9.51 -3.62 -0.76
CA PRO A 106 9.99 -4.88 -1.30
C PRO A 106 10.67 -5.84 -0.32
N LEU A 107 11.40 -5.31 0.67
CA LEU A 107 12.12 -6.11 1.67
C LEU A 107 11.39 -6.19 3.02
N ALA A 108 10.35 -5.39 3.20
CA ALA A 108 9.57 -5.34 4.42
C ALA A 108 8.15 -5.75 4.06
N GLU A 109 7.89 -7.05 4.12
CA GLU A 109 6.62 -7.68 3.76
C GLU A 109 5.58 -7.44 4.86
N HIS A 110 5.21 -6.18 5.06
CA HIS A 110 4.15 -5.74 5.94
C HIS A 110 3.34 -4.63 5.26
N VAL A 111 2.07 -4.51 5.64
CA VAL A 111 1.21 -3.43 5.17
C VAL A 111 1.19 -2.34 6.22
N VAL A 112 1.45 -1.09 5.84
CA VAL A 112 1.17 0.08 6.70
C VAL A 112 0.05 0.87 6.06
N VAL A 113 -0.97 1.18 6.84
CA VAL A 113 -2.13 1.98 6.39
C VAL A 113 -2.08 3.35 7.04
N ASN A 114 -2.44 4.37 6.27
CA ASN A 114 -2.61 5.75 6.73
C ASN A 114 -3.79 5.85 7.73
N ARG A 115 -4.27 7.06 8.03
CA ARG A 115 -5.43 7.30 8.88
C ARG A 115 -6.60 6.43 8.41
N SER A 116 -7.07 5.54 9.28
CA SER A 116 -8.13 4.59 8.94
C SER A 116 -9.21 4.47 10.02
N SER A 117 -10.42 4.12 9.60
CA SER A 117 -11.54 3.74 10.43
C SER A 117 -11.94 2.31 10.09
N ILE A 118 -11.88 1.42 11.07
CA ILE A 118 -12.33 0.04 10.93
C ILE A 118 -13.85 0.00 10.81
N ALA A 119 -14.55 0.82 11.60
CA ALA A 119 -16.02 0.88 11.61
C ALA A 119 -16.59 1.29 10.24
N ASP A 120 -15.95 2.25 9.58
CA ASP A 120 -16.41 2.77 8.28
C ASP A 120 -15.79 2.05 7.07
N ASP A 121 -14.94 1.03 7.33
CA ASP A 121 -14.06 0.41 6.34
C ASP A 121 -13.37 1.47 5.46
N ARG A 122 -12.72 2.47 6.06
CA ARG A 122 -12.25 3.67 5.35
C ARG A 122 -10.81 4.05 5.68
N VAL A 123 -10.10 4.59 4.69
CA VAL A 123 -8.77 5.19 4.82
C VAL A 123 -8.78 6.55 4.17
N TRP A 124 -8.03 7.50 4.73
CA TRP A 124 -7.86 8.85 4.20
C TRP A 124 -6.39 9.19 4.00
N ASN A 125 -6.08 9.93 2.93
CA ASN A 125 -4.73 10.44 2.66
C ASN A 125 -4.64 11.98 2.67
N GLY A 126 -5.75 12.68 2.91
CA GLY A 126 -5.81 14.15 3.00
C GLY A 126 -5.94 14.87 1.65
N ALA A 127 -6.03 14.17 0.52
CA ALA A 127 -6.30 14.81 -0.77
C ALA A 127 -7.73 15.37 -0.83
N ALA A 128 -7.90 16.55 -1.43
CA ALA A 128 -9.22 17.19 -1.56
C ALA A 128 -10.15 16.43 -2.52
N VAL A 129 -9.59 15.88 -3.60
CA VAL A 129 -10.29 15.06 -4.59
C VAL A 129 -9.85 13.63 -4.41
N ALA A 130 -10.81 12.70 -4.33
CA ALA A 130 -10.51 11.27 -4.20
C ALA A 130 -9.56 10.99 -3.01
N GLY A 131 -9.80 11.65 -1.87
CA GLY A 131 -8.97 11.55 -0.67
C GLY A 131 -9.31 10.41 0.28
N SER A 132 -10.14 9.45 -0.17
CA SER A 132 -10.57 8.32 0.67
C SER A 132 -10.78 7.04 -0.12
N ARG A 133 -10.49 5.88 0.49
CA ARG A 133 -10.69 4.53 -0.08
C ARG A 133 -11.17 3.55 0.98
N SER A 134 -11.75 2.43 0.55
CA SER A 134 -12.07 1.34 1.47
C SER A 134 -10.81 0.80 2.16
N LEU A 135 -10.86 0.56 3.47
CA LEU A 135 -9.75 -0.03 4.24
C LEU A 135 -9.45 -1.45 3.78
N SER A 136 -10.46 -2.30 3.66
CA SER A 136 -10.31 -3.63 3.08
C SER A 136 -9.75 -3.58 1.65
N GLY A 137 -10.13 -2.57 0.87
CA GLY A 137 -9.60 -2.35 -0.49
C GLY A 137 -8.12 -1.98 -0.50
N VAL A 138 -7.71 -1.06 0.38
CA VAL A 138 -6.30 -0.66 0.53
C VAL A 138 -5.46 -1.84 0.99
N ILE A 139 -5.91 -2.63 1.96
CA ILE A 139 -5.17 -3.82 2.42
C ILE A 139 -5.01 -4.84 1.28
N ALA A 140 -6.06 -5.08 0.49
CA ALA A 140 -5.99 -5.98 -0.66
C ALA A 140 -5.04 -5.46 -1.75
N HIS A 141 -5.08 -4.17 -2.04
CA HIS A 141 -4.17 -3.50 -2.97
C HIS A 141 -2.71 -3.69 -2.53
N GLU A 142 -2.39 -3.37 -1.28
CA GLU A 142 -1.03 -3.46 -0.73
C GLU A 142 -0.49 -4.90 -0.71
N ARG A 143 -1.33 -5.88 -0.35
CA ARG A 143 -0.97 -7.30 -0.44
C ARG A 143 -0.75 -7.75 -1.88
N THR A 144 -1.45 -7.17 -2.84
CA THR A 144 -1.26 -7.50 -4.27
C THR A 144 0.12 -7.08 -4.76
N HIS A 145 0.67 -5.97 -4.28
CA HIS A 145 2.08 -5.66 -4.54
C HIS A 145 3.03 -6.75 -4.02
N MET A 146 2.76 -7.36 -2.87
CA MET A 146 3.54 -8.50 -2.39
C MET A 146 3.41 -9.71 -3.33
N LEU A 147 2.20 -10.01 -3.83
CA LEU A 147 1.98 -11.09 -4.79
C LEU A 147 2.76 -10.85 -6.10
N ILE A 148 2.74 -9.62 -6.62
CA ILE A 148 3.51 -9.22 -7.80
C ILE A 148 5.01 -9.48 -7.56
N ARG A 149 5.56 -9.03 -6.45
CA ARG A 149 6.98 -9.23 -6.11
C ARG A 149 7.32 -10.71 -5.90
N ALA A 150 6.42 -11.47 -5.30
CA ALA A 150 6.58 -12.90 -5.10
C ALA A 150 6.55 -13.69 -6.43
N ARG A 151 5.78 -13.22 -7.43
CA ARG A 151 5.69 -13.85 -8.76
C ARG A 151 6.82 -13.43 -9.68
N PHE A 152 7.12 -12.13 -9.75
CA PHE A 152 7.99 -11.54 -10.77
C PHE A 152 9.34 -11.04 -10.22
N GLY A 153 9.60 -11.25 -8.93
CA GLY A 153 10.86 -10.91 -8.26
C GLY A 153 10.79 -9.59 -7.48
N LEU A 154 11.71 -9.44 -6.51
CA LEU A 154 11.75 -8.29 -5.58
C LEU A 154 11.95 -6.94 -6.28
N ILE A 155 12.53 -6.94 -7.48
CA ILE A 155 12.75 -5.72 -8.28
C ILE A 155 11.61 -5.44 -9.28
N ALA A 156 10.49 -6.17 -9.21
CA ALA A 156 9.34 -5.98 -10.10
C ALA A 156 8.86 -4.51 -10.16
N ASP A 157 8.98 -3.77 -9.06
CA ASP A 157 8.62 -2.36 -9.01
C ASP A 157 9.41 -1.45 -9.94
N ARG A 158 10.62 -1.87 -10.33
CA ARG A 158 11.43 -1.16 -11.33
C ARG A 158 11.30 -1.76 -12.73
N LEU A 159 11.02 -3.06 -12.81
CA LEU A 159 10.96 -3.77 -14.08
C LEU A 159 9.66 -3.55 -14.86
N TYR A 160 8.54 -3.34 -14.16
CA TYR A 160 7.22 -3.24 -14.80
C TYR A 160 6.68 -1.82 -14.74
N PRO A 161 6.03 -1.35 -15.82
CA PRO A 161 5.40 -0.03 -15.84
C PRO A 161 4.45 0.19 -14.65
N VAL A 162 4.36 1.43 -14.17
CA VAL A 162 3.50 1.79 -13.03
C VAL A 162 2.04 1.38 -13.31
N TRP A 163 1.54 1.65 -14.52
CA TRP A 163 0.13 1.40 -14.86
C TRP A 163 -0.30 -0.06 -14.64
N VAL A 164 0.56 -1.05 -14.97
CA VAL A 164 0.18 -2.46 -14.83
C VAL A 164 0.26 -2.90 -13.37
N ARG A 165 1.21 -2.37 -12.60
CA ARG A 165 1.37 -2.67 -11.17
C ARG A 165 0.20 -2.11 -10.38
N GLU A 166 -0.04 -0.81 -10.49
CA GLU A 166 -1.12 -0.12 -9.78
C GLU A 166 -2.50 -0.57 -10.25
N GLY A 167 -2.67 -0.70 -11.57
CA GLY A 167 -3.94 -1.14 -12.16
C GLY A 167 -4.32 -2.57 -11.77
N TYR A 168 -3.34 -3.48 -11.67
CA TYR A 168 -3.60 -4.85 -11.21
C TYR A 168 -3.93 -4.91 -9.71
N CYS A 169 -3.25 -4.10 -8.89
CA CYS A 169 -3.57 -3.98 -7.48
C CYS A 169 -5.00 -3.44 -7.27
N ASP A 170 -5.41 -2.45 -8.04
CA ASP A 170 -6.78 -1.90 -8.00
C ASP A 170 -7.84 -2.87 -8.55
N HIS A 171 -7.48 -3.69 -9.56
CA HIS A 171 -8.34 -4.76 -10.07
C HIS A 171 -8.59 -5.82 -8.98
N VAL A 172 -7.53 -6.34 -8.36
CA VAL A 172 -7.64 -7.33 -7.28
C VAL A 172 -8.36 -6.75 -6.05
N ALA A 173 -8.12 -5.48 -5.72
CA ALA A 173 -8.84 -4.79 -4.64
C ALA A 173 -10.34 -4.60 -4.91
N GLY A 174 -10.83 -4.92 -6.11
CA GLY A 174 -12.23 -4.79 -6.51
C GLY A 174 -12.67 -3.33 -6.70
N GLY A 175 -11.75 -2.38 -6.85
CA GLY A 175 -12.10 -0.96 -6.84
C GLY A 175 -10.92 -0.02 -6.69
N GLY A 176 -10.98 1.10 -7.41
CA GLY A 176 -10.09 2.26 -7.29
C GLY A 176 -10.57 3.26 -6.24
N THR A 177 -10.03 4.47 -6.29
CA THR A 177 -10.55 5.63 -5.56
C THR A 177 -11.76 6.29 -6.25
N LEU A 178 -11.97 5.99 -7.53
CA LEU A 178 -13.02 6.58 -8.35
C LEU A 178 -13.96 5.49 -8.88
N THR A 179 -15.25 5.79 -8.84
CA THR A 179 -16.27 5.15 -9.67
C THR A 179 -16.21 5.66 -11.11
N ASP A 180 -16.85 4.93 -12.03
CA ASP A 180 -16.94 5.33 -13.45
C ASP A 180 -17.60 6.71 -13.61
N ALA A 181 -18.64 6.99 -12.80
CA ALA A 181 -19.33 8.28 -12.79
C ALA A 181 -18.44 9.42 -12.27
N GLU A 182 -17.68 9.20 -11.19
CA GLU A 182 -16.76 10.21 -10.67
C GLU A 182 -15.61 10.48 -11.63
N ALA A 183 -15.06 9.44 -12.27
CA ALA A 183 -14.03 9.61 -13.29
C ALA A 183 -14.55 10.38 -14.51
N ALA A 184 -15.77 10.09 -14.97
CA ALA A 184 -16.41 10.83 -16.06
C ALA A 184 -16.63 12.31 -15.69
N ARG A 185 -17.14 12.58 -14.48
CA ARG A 185 -17.32 13.95 -13.97
C ARG A 185 -15.98 14.70 -13.93
N LEU A 186 -14.95 14.12 -13.33
CA LEU A 186 -13.63 14.75 -13.24
C LEU A 186 -13.06 15.09 -14.62
N ARG A 187 -13.27 14.24 -15.62
CA ARG A 187 -12.86 14.52 -17.01
C ARG A 187 -13.66 15.67 -17.63
N ALA A 188 -14.97 15.69 -17.42
CA ALA A 188 -15.83 16.77 -17.91
C ALA A 188 -15.43 18.12 -17.31
N GLU A 189 -14.95 18.11 -16.07
CA GLU A 189 -14.41 19.29 -15.37
C GLU A 189 -12.97 19.64 -15.79
N GLY A 190 -12.35 18.90 -16.72
CA GLY A 190 -10.96 19.11 -17.12
C GLY A 190 -9.93 18.82 -16.03
N SER A 191 -10.29 18.03 -15.02
CA SER A 191 -9.43 17.71 -13.88
C SER A 191 -8.22 16.88 -14.28
N ALA A 192 -7.05 17.22 -13.75
CA ALA A 192 -5.83 16.42 -13.83
C ALA A 192 -5.57 15.62 -12.53
N ALA A 193 -6.63 15.29 -11.78
CA ALA A 193 -6.49 14.59 -10.50
C ALA A 193 -5.71 13.26 -10.67
N PRO A 194 -4.68 12.99 -9.85
CA PRO A 194 -3.90 11.75 -9.94
C PRO A 194 -4.74 10.48 -9.85
N ALA A 195 -5.90 10.53 -9.19
CA ALA A 195 -6.84 9.42 -9.10
C ALA A 195 -7.34 8.91 -10.47
N LEU A 196 -7.37 9.76 -11.51
CA LEU A 196 -7.71 9.36 -12.87
C LEU A 196 -6.70 8.36 -13.45
N PHE A 197 -5.40 8.52 -13.16
CA PHE A 197 -4.38 7.58 -13.59
C PHE A 197 -4.61 6.16 -13.04
N TYR A 198 -4.94 6.05 -11.75
CA TYR A 198 -5.23 4.76 -11.11
C TYR A 198 -6.50 4.14 -11.68
N TYR A 199 -7.54 4.93 -11.87
CA TYR A 199 -8.77 4.50 -12.54
C TYR A 199 -8.48 3.96 -13.94
N ASP A 200 -7.75 4.69 -14.78
CA ASP A 200 -7.44 4.29 -16.15
C ASP A 200 -6.54 3.07 -16.21
N SER A 201 -5.57 2.98 -15.30
CA SER A 201 -4.70 1.82 -15.13
C SER A 201 -5.52 0.57 -14.83
N ARG A 202 -6.47 0.65 -13.89
CA ARG A 202 -7.39 -0.46 -13.58
C ARG A 202 -8.24 -0.84 -14.79
N LYS A 203 -8.90 0.13 -15.44
CA LYS A 203 -9.75 -0.15 -16.62
C LYS A 203 -8.94 -0.78 -17.76
N ARG A 204 -7.67 -0.38 -17.93
CA ARG A 204 -6.77 -1.00 -18.89
C ARG A 204 -6.46 -2.44 -18.51
N VAL A 205 -6.08 -2.71 -17.27
CA VAL A 205 -5.82 -4.07 -16.79
C VAL A 205 -7.02 -4.98 -16.96
N GLU A 206 -8.24 -4.53 -16.63
CA GLU A 206 -9.47 -5.30 -16.83
C GLU A 206 -9.65 -5.72 -18.30
N ARG A 207 -9.45 -4.80 -19.26
CA ARG A 207 -9.53 -5.09 -20.69
C ARG A 207 -8.45 -6.08 -21.15
N GLU A 208 -7.21 -5.88 -20.72
CA GLU A 208 -6.07 -6.72 -21.10
C GLU A 208 -6.17 -8.12 -20.50
N LEU A 209 -6.68 -8.26 -19.27
CA LEU A 209 -6.99 -9.56 -18.67
C LEU A 209 -8.11 -10.26 -19.43
N ALA A 210 -9.19 -9.56 -19.78
CA ALA A 210 -10.27 -10.13 -20.58
C ALA A 210 -9.76 -10.62 -21.95
N ALA A 211 -8.89 -9.85 -22.62
CA ALA A 211 -8.30 -10.22 -23.90
C ALA A 211 -7.30 -11.40 -23.81
N SER A 212 -6.70 -11.62 -22.64
CA SER A 212 -5.70 -12.68 -22.42
C SER A 212 -6.24 -13.90 -21.67
N GLY A 213 -7.58 -14.05 -21.58
CA GLY A 213 -8.21 -15.17 -20.86
C GLY A 213 -7.91 -15.18 -19.36
N GLY A 214 -7.64 -14.02 -18.77
CA GLY A 214 -7.29 -13.85 -17.35
C GLY A 214 -5.82 -14.12 -17.01
N SER A 215 -4.94 -14.30 -18.00
CA SER A 215 -3.53 -14.61 -17.75
C SER A 215 -2.75 -13.38 -17.26
N VAL A 216 -2.45 -13.36 -15.96
CA VAL A 216 -1.66 -12.30 -15.33
C VAL A 216 -0.22 -12.28 -15.84
N ASP A 217 0.38 -13.44 -16.13
CA ASP A 217 1.73 -13.49 -16.71
C ASP A 217 1.76 -12.91 -18.13
N ALA A 218 0.71 -13.13 -18.94
CA ALA A 218 0.60 -12.55 -20.27
C ALA A 218 0.46 -11.02 -20.19
N LEU A 219 -0.41 -10.52 -19.29
CA LEU A 219 -0.57 -9.10 -19.01
C LEU A 219 0.77 -8.42 -18.69
N PHE A 220 1.51 -8.94 -17.71
CA PHE A 220 2.77 -8.34 -17.27
C PHE A 220 3.86 -8.42 -18.36
N ARG A 221 3.90 -9.52 -19.14
CA ARG A 221 4.83 -9.68 -20.26
C ARG A 221 4.56 -8.66 -21.38
N ALA A 222 3.30 -8.52 -21.78
CA ALA A 222 2.89 -7.56 -22.80
C ALA A 222 3.18 -6.11 -22.35
N ALA A 223 2.87 -5.78 -21.09
CA ALA A 223 3.17 -4.47 -20.52
C ALA A 223 4.66 -4.13 -20.57
N ARG A 224 5.54 -5.10 -20.28
CA ARG A 224 7.00 -4.91 -20.34
C ARG A 224 7.50 -4.71 -21.76
N GLN A 225 7.00 -5.49 -22.73
CA GLN A 225 7.39 -5.35 -24.15
C GLN A 225 6.90 -4.04 -24.77
N GLY A 226 5.71 -3.57 -24.38
CA GLY A 226 5.20 -2.27 -24.83
C GLY A 226 6.04 -1.10 -24.34
N ALA A 227 6.60 -1.20 -23.12
CA ALA A 227 7.46 -0.16 -22.55
C ALA A 227 8.84 -0.10 -23.23
N SER A 228 9.43 -1.24 -23.63
CA SER A 228 10.70 -1.23 -24.36
C SER A 228 10.57 -0.59 -25.74
N LYS A 229 9.46 -0.82 -26.46
CA LYS A 229 9.21 -0.25 -27.80
C LYS A 229 8.97 1.27 -27.81
N GLN A 230 8.72 1.90 -26.66
CA GLN A 230 8.54 3.36 -26.55
C GLN A 230 9.85 4.07 -26.15
N ALA A 231 10.89 3.32 -25.82
CA ALA A 231 12.19 3.84 -25.40
C ALA A 231 13.24 3.81 -26.53
N ASP A 232 12.89 3.21 -27.68
CA ASP A 232 13.66 3.19 -28.93
C ASP A 232 13.06 4.21 -29.92
#